data_AF-A0A2V5UD18-F1
#
_entry.id   AF-A0A2V5UD18-F1
#
_cell.length_a   1.000
_cell.length_b   1.000
_cell.length_c   1.000
_cell.angle_alpha   90.00
_cell.angle_beta   90.00
_cell.angle_gamma   90.00
#
_symmetry.space_group_name_H-M   'P 1'
#
loop_
_entity.id
_entity.type
_entity.pdbx_description
1 polymer ?
#
loop_
_entity_poly.entity_id
_entity_poly.type
_entity_poly.pdbx_seq_one_letter_code
_entity_poly.pdbx_strand_id
1 'polypeptide(L)'
;MSQTWRVCVGALVCGLLFSACGGKPQQATSASVDGSPRADGVAQPPEANAPAKKVESTEVRQAVAEAEKSLRGGSYDEAAAQLLKIRISGVQFSEKDAAAYRNALQEAYSRAIEAAGNGDPRGKAAVEMIRAARGR
;
A
#
# COMPACT_ATOMS: atom_id res chain seq x y z
N MET A 1 40.92 20.67 24.04
CA MET A 1 39.57 21.14 24.47
C MET A 1 38.61 20.75 23.34
N SER A 2 37.66 19.82 23.46
CA SER A 2 37.05 19.21 24.64
C SER A 2 36.44 17.86 24.23
N GLN A 3 36.95 16.80 24.85
CA GLN A 3 36.59 15.40 24.68
C GLN A 3 35.73 15.00 25.90
N THR A 4 34.48 15.48 25.98
CA THR A 4 33.68 15.36 27.21
C THR A 4 32.21 14.94 27.04
N TRP A 5 31.74 14.54 25.85
CA TRP A 5 30.32 14.15 25.68
C TRP A 5 30.02 12.66 25.52
N ARG A 6 31.04 11.79 25.61
CA ARG A 6 30.85 10.33 25.53
C ARG A 6 30.63 9.63 26.89
N VAL A 7 30.40 10.39 27.97
CA VAL A 7 30.38 9.85 29.35
C VAL A 7 29.02 9.99 30.05
N CYS A 8 27.93 10.07 29.29
CA CYS A 8 26.60 9.68 29.76
C CYS A 8 26.26 8.34 29.07
N VAL A 9 26.91 7.21 29.39
CA VAL A 9 26.67 6.42 30.61
C VAL A 9 25.15 6.43 30.87
N GLY A 10 24.43 5.46 30.34
CA GLY A 10 24.54 4.06 30.80
C GLY A 10 23.49 3.72 31.86
N ALA A 11 22.46 4.55 32.04
CA ALA A 11 21.42 4.38 33.07
C ALA A 11 19.97 4.32 32.55
N LEU A 12 19.75 4.06 31.26
CA LEU A 12 18.40 3.94 30.70
C LEU A 12 18.22 2.67 29.86
N VAL A 13 18.86 1.60 30.33
CA VAL A 13 18.60 0.19 30.02
C VAL A 13 18.29 -0.45 31.38
N CYS A 14 17.09 -1.02 31.56
CA CYS A 14 16.56 -1.77 32.74
C CYS A 14 15.31 -1.20 33.46
N GLY A 15 14.24 -0.91 32.73
CA GLY A 15 12.87 -0.90 33.29
C GLY A 15 11.88 -0.64 32.16
N LEU A 16 10.92 -1.48 31.80
CA LEU A 16 10.15 -2.44 32.59
C LEU A 16 9.76 -3.61 31.68
N LEU A 17 10.24 -4.80 32.01
CA LEU A 17 9.50 -6.04 31.76
C LEU A 17 8.34 -6.11 32.78
N PHE A 18 7.27 -6.83 32.43
CA PHE A 18 6.06 -7.16 33.22
C PHE A 18 4.80 -6.30 32.99
N SER A 19 3.89 -6.82 32.15
CA SER A 19 2.52 -7.22 32.56
C SER A 19 1.83 -8.01 31.44
N ALA A 20 1.78 -9.33 31.60
CA ALA A 20 0.54 -10.12 31.79
C ALA A 20 -0.17 -10.44 30.45
N CYS A 21 -0.06 -11.63 29.85
CA CYS A 21 -0.45 -12.95 30.38
C CYS A 21 -1.78 -12.90 31.14
N GLY A 22 -2.88 -12.93 30.39
CA GLY A 22 -4.22 -13.26 30.87
C GLY A 22 -4.84 -14.27 29.92
N GLY A 23 -4.60 -15.55 30.17
CA GLY A 23 -5.34 -16.63 29.51
C GLY A 23 -6.66 -16.90 30.23
N LYS A 24 -7.74 -17.11 29.47
CA LYS A 24 -8.45 -18.40 29.38
C LYS A 24 -9.73 -18.28 28.52
N PRO A 25 -10.15 -19.38 27.88
CA PRO A 25 -11.26 -19.45 26.95
C PRO A 25 -12.58 -19.59 27.71
N GLN A 26 -13.70 -19.18 27.09
CA GLN A 26 -15.02 -19.59 27.55
C GLN A 26 -15.83 -20.13 26.38
N GLN A 27 -15.73 -21.45 26.23
CA GLN A 27 -16.73 -22.30 25.60
C GLN A 27 -17.68 -22.78 26.70
N ALA A 28 -18.99 -22.64 26.45
CA ALA A 28 -20.13 -23.36 27.04
C ALA A 28 -21.34 -22.41 27.05
N THR A 29 -22.59 -22.79 26.78
CA THR A 29 -23.24 -24.01 26.32
C THR A 29 -24.69 -23.59 26.04
N SER A 30 -25.29 -24.25 25.05
CA SER A 30 -26.72 -24.45 24.75
C SER A 30 -27.80 -23.80 25.61
N ALA A 31 -28.82 -23.25 24.92
CA ALA A 31 -30.21 -23.60 25.20
C ALA A 31 -31.10 -23.31 23.98
N SER A 32 -31.87 -24.32 23.59
CA SER A 32 -32.92 -24.30 22.58
C SER A 32 -33.94 -23.18 22.78
N VAL A 33 -34.44 -22.61 21.68
CA VAL A 33 -35.87 -22.36 21.52
C VAL A 33 -36.30 -22.89 20.17
N ASP A 34 -37.26 -23.80 20.27
CA ASP A 34 -38.07 -24.46 19.26
C ASP A 34 -39.08 -23.47 18.63
N GLY A 35 -39.52 -23.75 17.39
CA GLY A 35 -40.66 -23.08 16.73
C GLY A 35 -40.27 -22.25 15.50
N SER A 36 -40.21 -22.79 14.27
CA SER A 36 -41.32 -23.17 13.37
C SER A 36 -42.18 -21.97 12.88
N PRO A 37 -42.77 -22.01 11.67
CA PRO A 37 -42.17 -21.75 10.36
C PRO A 37 -42.85 -20.54 9.66
N ARG A 38 -42.44 -20.26 8.41
CA ARG A 38 -43.22 -19.51 7.38
C ARG A 38 -43.04 -17.99 7.36
N ALA A 39 -42.29 -17.52 6.36
CA ALA A 39 -42.78 -16.52 5.41
C ALA A 39 -41.83 -16.47 4.21
N ASP A 40 -42.36 -16.87 3.06
CA ASP A 40 -41.89 -16.42 1.75
C ASP A 40 -41.67 -14.91 1.76
N GLY A 41 -40.41 -14.53 1.79
CA GLY A 41 -39.95 -13.19 1.50
C GLY A 41 -38.84 -13.33 0.50
N VAL A 42 -39.21 -13.37 -0.79
CA VAL A 42 -38.26 -13.12 -1.89
C VAL A 42 -37.70 -11.72 -1.67
N ALA A 43 -36.60 -11.65 -0.92
CA ALA A 43 -35.75 -10.48 -0.89
C ALA A 43 -35.03 -10.49 -2.24
N GLN A 44 -35.58 -9.75 -3.20
CA GLN A 44 -34.88 -9.38 -4.41
C GLN A 44 -33.47 -8.90 -4.01
N PRO A 45 -32.39 -9.45 -4.58
CA PRO A 45 -31.10 -8.81 -4.41
C PRO A 45 -31.22 -7.39 -4.96
N PRO A 46 -30.72 -6.36 -4.28
CA PRO A 46 -30.64 -5.05 -4.89
C PRO A 46 -29.72 -5.20 -6.11
N GLU A 47 -30.32 -5.17 -7.29
CA GLU A 47 -29.64 -4.90 -8.55
C GLU A 47 -29.11 -3.45 -8.49
N ALA A 48 -28.01 -3.29 -7.76
CA ALA A 48 -27.17 -2.12 -7.82
C ALA A 48 -25.86 -2.49 -8.52
N ASN A 49 -25.95 -3.18 -9.67
CA ASN A 49 -24.86 -3.25 -10.63
C ASN A 49 -24.84 -1.96 -11.46
N ALA A 50 -24.59 -0.83 -10.79
CA ALA A 50 -24.14 0.38 -11.45
C ALA A 50 -22.62 0.27 -11.71
N PRO A 51 -22.10 0.79 -12.84
CA PRO A 51 -20.78 0.46 -13.36
C PRO A 51 -19.66 1.27 -12.67
N ALA A 52 -19.50 1.15 -11.35
CA ALA A 52 -18.37 1.77 -10.64
C ALA A 52 -17.03 1.16 -11.08
N LYS A 53 -16.99 -0.16 -11.30
CA LYS A 53 -15.75 -0.91 -11.61
C LYS A 53 -15.08 -0.58 -12.94
N LYS A 54 -15.82 -0.07 -13.94
CA LYS A 54 -15.28 0.09 -15.31
C LYS A 54 -14.61 1.45 -15.51
N VAL A 55 -15.04 2.46 -14.75
CA VAL A 55 -14.47 3.82 -14.81
C VAL A 55 -13.11 3.85 -14.09
N GLU A 56 -13.02 3.34 -12.86
CA GLU A 56 -11.74 3.27 -12.11
C GLU A 56 -10.64 2.51 -12.86
N SER A 57 -10.98 1.39 -13.49
CA SER A 57 -10.02 0.58 -14.27
C SER A 57 -9.45 1.34 -15.48
N THR A 58 -10.21 2.26 -16.07
CA THR A 58 -9.75 3.06 -17.21
C THR A 58 -8.76 4.14 -16.77
N GLU A 59 -9.01 4.79 -15.63
CA GLU A 59 -8.13 5.80 -15.05
C GLU A 59 -6.77 5.19 -14.64
N VAL A 60 -6.78 4.01 -14.03
CA VAL A 60 -5.54 3.28 -13.69
C VAL A 60 -4.73 2.99 -14.94
N ARG A 61 -5.35 2.48 -16.01
CA ARG A 61 -4.65 2.17 -17.26
C ARG A 61 -4.05 3.41 -17.90
N GLN A 62 -4.78 4.51 -17.91
CA GLN A 62 -4.29 5.77 -18.46
C GLN A 62 -3.08 6.28 -17.67
N ALA A 63 -3.18 6.31 -16.34
CA ALA A 63 -2.10 6.78 -15.48
C ALA A 63 -0.85 5.88 -15.58
N VAL A 64 -1.01 4.56 -15.71
CA VAL A 64 0.12 3.64 -15.98
C VAL A 64 0.75 3.93 -17.35
N ALA A 65 -0.05 4.13 -18.40
CA ALA A 65 0.46 4.43 -19.73
C ALA A 65 1.19 5.78 -19.80
N GLU A 66 0.71 6.79 -19.08
CA GLU A 66 1.38 8.08 -18.93
C GLU A 66 2.70 7.95 -18.19
N ALA A 67 2.74 7.17 -17.10
CA ALA A 67 3.99 6.93 -16.36
C ALA A 67 5.03 6.23 -17.24
N GLU A 68 4.63 5.21 -18.01
CA GLU A 68 5.51 4.54 -18.97
C GLU A 68 6.01 5.49 -20.07
N LYS A 69 5.18 6.44 -20.52
CA LYS A 69 5.61 7.48 -21.46
C LYS A 69 6.67 8.38 -20.84
N SER A 70 6.48 8.82 -19.60
CA SER A 70 7.49 9.59 -18.85
C SER A 70 8.79 8.80 -18.66
N LEU A 71 8.72 7.50 -18.36
CA LEU A 71 9.91 6.64 -18.28
C LEU A 71 10.69 6.56 -19.59
N ARG A 72 9.99 6.42 -20.73
CA ARG A 72 10.63 6.41 -22.06
C ARG A 72 11.28 7.76 -22.39
N GLY A 73 10.75 8.85 -21.86
CA GLY A 73 11.31 10.20 -22.00
C GLY A 73 12.45 10.55 -21.04
N GLY A 74 12.82 9.65 -20.11
CA GLY A 74 13.82 9.93 -19.08
C GLY A 74 13.32 10.79 -17.92
N SER A 75 12.01 11.02 -17.81
CA SER A 75 11.38 11.72 -16.67
C SER A 75 11.04 10.71 -15.57
N TYR A 76 12.07 10.19 -14.89
CA TYR A 76 11.91 9.14 -13.87
C TYR A 76 11.13 9.59 -12.64
N ASP A 77 11.34 10.84 -12.22
CA ASP A 77 10.68 11.46 -11.08
C ASP A 77 9.18 11.67 -11.34
N GLU A 78 8.81 12.14 -12.53
CA GLU A 78 7.41 12.27 -12.94
C GLU A 78 6.72 10.90 -13.00
N ALA A 79 7.38 9.90 -13.59
CA ALA A 79 6.85 8.54 -13.67
C ALA A 79 6.60 7.94 -12.27
N ALA A 80 7.57 8.10 -11.36
CA ALA A 80 7.43 7.66 -9.98
C ALA A 80 6.27 8.38 -9.28
N ALA A 81 6.16 9.70 -9.43
CA ALA A 81 5.08 10.48 -8.82
C ALA A 81 3.69 10.04 -9.32
N GLN A 82 3.52 9.81 -10.62
CA GLN A 82 2.27 9.34 -11.21
C GLN A 82 1.88 7.96 -10.67
N LEU A 83 2.81 7.00 -10.65
CA LEU A 83 2.53 5.65 -10.13
C LEU A 83 2.24 5.66 -8.63
N LEU A 84 2.92 6.49 -7.85
CA LEU A 84 2.64 6.63 -6.42
C LEU A 84 1.30 7.31 -6.15
N LYS A 85 0.88 8.25 -7.00
CA LYS A 85 -0.45 8.87 -6.92
C LYS A 85 -1.56 7.83 -7.02
N ILE A 86 -1.46 6.88 -7.95
CA ILE A 86 -2.45 5.78 -8.09
C ILE A 86 -2.52 4.93 -6.82
N ARG A 87 -1.37 4.63 -6.20
CA ARG A 87 -1.35 3.88 -4.93
C ARG A 87 -2.02 4.65 -3.81
N ILE A 88 -1.76 5.96 -3.70
CA ILE A 88 -2.28 6.81 -2.62
C ILE A 88 -3.76 7.12 -2.82
N SER A 89 -4.25 7.15 -4.06
CA SER A 89 -5.67 7.40 -4.34
C SER A 89 -6.60 6.26 -3.89
N GLY A 90 -6.05 5.10 -3.50
CA GLY A 90 -6.84 3.99 -2.96
C GLY A 90 -7.76 3.33 -3.99
N VAL A 91 -7.51 3.57 -5.28
CA VAL A 91 -8.33 3.02 -6.37
C VAL A 91 -8.26 1.50 -6.40
N GLN A 92 -9.37 0.85 -6.70
CA GLN A 92 -9.40 -0.60 -6.80
C GLN A 92 -8.86 -1.07 -8.15
N PHE A 93 -7.87 -1.95 -8.10
CA PHE A 93 -7.28 -2.53 -9.30
C PHE A 93 -8.02 -3.79 -9.73
N SER A 94 -8.26 -3.95 -11.03
CA SER A 94 -8.46 -5.28 -11.60
C SER A 94 -7.15 -6.08 -11.53
N GLU A 95 -7.21 -7.41 -11.60
CA GLU A 95 -5.98 -8.24 -11.58
C GLU A 95 -4.99 -7.86 -12.68
N LYS A 96 -5.52 -7.57 -13.88
CA LYS A 96 -4.71 -7.14 -15.04
C LYS A 96 -4.07 -5.78 -14.78
N ASP A 97 -4.82 -4.82 -14.26
CA ASP A 97 -4.30 -3.48 -14.00
C ASP A 97 -3.31 -3.50 -12.83
N ALA A 98 -3.54 -4.34 -11.83
CA ALA A 98 -2.60 -4.55 -10.72
C ALA A 98 -1.26 -5.11 -11.21
N ALA A 99 -1.29 -6.06 -12.16
CA ALA A 99 -0.09 -6.60 -12.77
C ALA A 99 0.66 -5.54 -13.60
N ALA A 100 -0.06 -4.80 -14.45
CA ALA A 100 0.53 -3.71 -15.23
C ALA A 100 1.15 -2.63 -14.34
N TYR A 101 0.43 -2.22 -13.30
CA TYR A 101 0.90 -1.26 -12.30
C TYR A 101 2.19 -1.72 -11.61
N ARG A 102 2.24 -2.97 -11.12
CA ARG A 102 3.44 -3.51 -10.46
C ARG A 102 4.64 -3.55 -11.41
N ASN A 103 4.42 -3.96 -12.66
CA ASN A 103 5.47 -4.00 -13.67
C ASN A 103 6.00 -2.59 -13.97
N ALA A 104 5.11 -1.61 -14.15
CA ALA A 104 5.50 -0.21 -14.37
C ALA A 104 6.27 0.37 -13.17
N LEU A 105 5.86 0.04 -11.93
CA LEU A 105 6.57 0.48 -10.72
C LEU A 105 7.96 -0.15 -10.61
N GLN A 106 8.08 -1.45 -10.92
CA GLN A 106 9.38 -2.13 -10.93
C GLN A 106 10.30 -1.57 -12.00
N GLU A 107 9.80 -1.33 -13.21
CA GLU A 107 10.57 -0.74 -14.30
C GLU A 107 11.02 0.68 -13.96
N ALA A 108 10.12 1.50 -13.41
CA ALA A 108 10.43 2.84 -12.94
C ALA A 108 11.56 2.82 -11.91
N TYR A 109 11.50 1.91 -10.94
CA TYR A 109 12.51 1.79 -9.91
C TYR A 109 13.86 1.33 -10.47
N SER A 110 13.88 0.32 -11.34
CA SER A 110 15.11 -0.18 -11.98
C SER A 110 15.81 0.92 -12.77
N ARG A 111 15.07 1.61 -13.67
CA ARG A 111 15.63 2.71 -14.46
C ARG A 111 16.05 3.90 -13.61
N ALA A 112 15.31 4.20 -12.55
CA ALA A 112 15.66 5.26 -11.62
C ALA A 112 16.97 4.96 -10.88
N ILE A 113 17.22 3.71 -10.47
CA ILE A 113 18.50 3.29 -9.87
C ILE A 113 19.64 3.49 -10.85
N GLU A 114 19.49 3.02 -12.09
CA GLU A 114 20.52 3.17 -13.13
C GLU A 114 20.83 4.65 -13.38
N ALA A 115 19.79 5.47 -13.57
CA ALA A 115 19.93 6.90 -13.77
C ALA A 115 20.58 7.59 -12.56
N ALA A 116 20.18 7.23 -11.33
CA ALA A 116 20.78 7.74 -10.10
C ALA A 116 22.28 7.38 -10.00
N GLY A 117 22.64 6.15 -10.36
CA GLY A 117 24.02 5.67 -10.43
C GLY A 117 24.86 6.43 -11.44
N ASN A 118 24.25 6.85 -12.55
CA ASN A 118 24.87 7.71 -13.57
C ASN A 118 24.89 9.20 -13.19
N GLY A 119 24.43 9.56 -11.99
CA GLY A 119 24.44 10.94 -11.50
C GLY A 119 23.20 11.76 -11.84
N ASP A 120 22.17 11.19 -12.47
CA ASP A 120 20.94 11.91 -12.81
C ASP A 120 20.15 12.29 -11.55
N PRO A 121 19.89 13.59 -11.29
CA PRO A 121 19.11 14.01 -10.14
C PRO A 121 17.65 13.53 -10.18
N ARG A 122 17.06 13.34 -11.36
CA ARG A 122 15.68 12.83 -11.52
C ARG A 122 15.61 11.35 -11.14
N GLY A 123 16.63 10.57 -11.51
CA GLY A 123 16.78 9.19 -11.06
C GLY A 123 16.85 9.10 -9.53
N LYS A 124 17.67 9.94 -8.89
CA LYS A 124 17.79 10.00 -7.42
C LYS A 124 16.46 10.35 -6.75
N ALA A 125 15.77 11.38 -7.26
CA ALA A 125 14.47 11.79 -6.73
C ALA A 125 13.43 10.66 -6.83
N ALA A 126 13.37 9.97 -7.98
CA ALA A 126 12.47 8.83 -8.17
C ALA A 126 12.75 7.68 -7.20
N VAL A 127 14.01 7.29 -6.99
CA VAL A 127 14.40 6.26 -6.02
C VAL A 127 13.94 6.64 -4.60
N GLU A 128 14.16 7.87 -4.18
CA GLU A 128 13.78 8.34 -2.85
C GLU A 128 12.26 8.39 -2.68
N MET A 129 11.50 8.84 -3.68
CA MET A 129 10.04 8.81 -3.67
C MET A 129 9.50 7.38 -3.49
N ILE A 130 10.01 6.43 -4.28
CA ILE A 130 9.58 5.03 -4.24
C ILE A 130 9.96 4.38 -2.90
N ARG A 131 11.15 4.67 -2.37
CA ARG A 131 11.60 4.18 -1.06
C ARG A 131 10.74 4.73 0.07
N ALA A 132 10.45 6.04 0.07
CA ALA A 132 9.62 6.69 1.08
C ALA A 132 8.19 6.14 1.10
N ALA A 133 7.67 5.70 -0.04
CA ALA A 133 6.34 5.09 -0.15
C ALA A 133 6.27 3.61 0.29
N ARG A 134 7.40 2.96 0.58
CA ARG A 134 7.47 1.55 1.00
C ARG A 134 7.44 1.35 2.52
N GLY A 135 7.82 2.37 3.28
CA GLY A 135 7.86 2.35 4.75
C GLY A 135 6.58 2.85 5.42
N ARG A 136 5.49 3.04 4.67
CA ARG A 136 4.15 3.38 5.17
C ARG A 136 3.22 2.20 4.97
#